data_AF-A0A2P5P9I0-F1
#
_entry.id   AF-A0A2P5P9I0-F1
#
_cell.length_a   1.000
_cell.length_b   1.000
_cell.length_c   1.000
_cell.angle_alpha   90.00
_cell.angle_beta   90.00
_cell.angle_gamma   90.00
#
_symmetry.space_group_name_H-M   'P 1'
#
loop_
_entity.id
_entity.type
_entity.pdbx_description
1 polymer ?
#
loop_
_entity_poly.entity_id
_entity_poly.type
_entity_poly.pdbx_seq_one_letter_code
_entity_poly.pdbx_strand_id
1 'polypeptide(L)'
;MNAGCPGQRSRKLTSEILFCSHCGSELEIFSDEARVRCHKCSQMTSRAKLPSCADWCASARQCLGEGAWRTVQDQNGKEPEYAGPKDR
;
A
#
# COMPACT_ATOMS: atom_id res chain seq x y z
N MET A 1 -35.69 10.88 2.83
CA MET A 1 -34.25 10.94 2.51
C MET A 1 -33.59 9.69 3.06
N ASN A 2 -33.29 8.69 2.23
CA ASN A 2 -32.51 7.53 2.67
C ASN A 2 -31.05 7.97 2.80
N ALA A 3 -30.70 8.50 3.97
CA ALA A 3 -29.31 8.64 4.40
C ALA A 3 -28.78 7.24 4.69
N GLY A 4 -28.51 6.47 3.63
CA GLY A 4 -27.90 5.15 3.76
C GLY A 4 -26.62 5.24 4.59
N CYS A 5 -26.34 4.20 5.36
CA CYS A 5 -25.14 4.14 6.17
C CYS A 5 -23.93 4.46 5.28
N PRO A 6 -23.01 5.37 5.66
CA PRO A 6 -21.90 5.78 4.80
C PRO A 6 -21.09 4.60 4.23
N GLY A 7 -21.04 3.49 4.98
CA GLY A 7 -20.40 2.22 4.60
C GLY A 7 -21.16 1.34 3.60
N GLN A 8 -22.42 1.64 3.25
CA GLN A 8 -23.14 0.96 2.16
C GLN A 8 -22.77 1.48 0.77
N ARG A 9 -22.01 2.57 0.68
CA ARG A 9 -21.41 2.96 -0.60
C ARG A 9 -20.39 1.88 -0.97
N SER A 10 -20.54 1.29 -2.15
CA SER A 10 -19.59 0.33 -2.70
C SER A 10 -18.23 1.00 -2.96
N ARG A 11 -17.44 1.18 -1.91
CA ARG A 11 -16.00 1.41 -2.06
C ARG A 11 -15.44 0.09 -2.55
N LYS A 12 -14.73 0.12 -3.68
CA LYS A 12 -13.99 -1.03 -4.23
C LYS A 12 -12.77 -1.30 -3.34
N LEU A 13 -13.03 -1.64 -2.08
CA LEU A 13 -12.01 -1.95 -1.10
C LEU A 13 -11.50 -3.37 -1.40
N THR A 14 -10.20 -3.49 -1.62
CA THR A 14 -9.54 -4.79 -1.78
C THR A 14 -8.66 -5.05 -0.56
N SER A 15 -8.42 -6.32 -0.23
CA SER A 15 -7.43 -6.71 0.76
C SER A 15 -6.29 -7.49 0.12
N GLU A 16 -5.13 -7.45 0.76
CA GLU A 16 -3.95 -8.23 0.41
C GLU A 16 -3.27 -8.75 1.68
N ILE A 17 -2.35 -9.70 1.52
CA ILE A 17 -1.54 -10.24 2.62
C ILE A 17 -0.14 -9.63 2.59
N LEU A 18 0.25 -9.04 3.71
CA LEU A 18 1.63 -8.69 4.03
C LEU A 18 2.20 -9.67 5.05
N PHE A 19 3.52 -9.83 5.07
CA PHE A 19 4.19 -10.53 6.15
C PHE A 19 4.78 -9.53 7.13
N CYS A 20 4.62 -9.80 8.43
CA CYS A 20 5.20 -8.96 9.47
C CYS A 20 6.73 -8.93 9.34
N SER A 21 7.29 -7.74 9.13
CA SER A 21 8.74 -7.51 9.03
C SER A 21 9.53 -7.90 10.29
N HIS A 22 8.84 -8.14 11.41
CA HIS A 22 9.47 -8.47 12.69
C HIS A 22 9.36 -9.96 13.06
N CYS A 23 8.27 -10.63 12.73
CA CYS A 23 8.03 -12.01 13.17
C CYS A 23 7.47 -12.95 12.09
N GLY A 24 7.34 -12.48 10.85
CA GLY A 24 6.93 -13.29 9.69
C GLY A 24 5.48 -13.77 9.70
N SER A 25 4.62 -13.30 10.60
CA SER A 25 3.20 -13.67 10.58
C SER A 25 2.48 -12.99 9.41
N GLU A 26 1.51 -13.68 8.81
CA GLU A 26 0.60 -13.10 7.83
C GLU A 26 -0.26 -12.00 8.47
N LEU A 27 -0.40 -10.89 7.76
CA LEU A 27 -1.16 -9.72 8.14
C LEU A 27 -2.06 -9.34 6.96
N GLU A 28 -3.37 -9.25 7.19
CA GLU A 28 -4.28 -8.67 6.21
C GLU A 28 -4.18 -7.14 6.27
N ILE A 29 -4.17 -6.48 5.11
CA ILE A 29 -4.23 -5.03 4.99
C ILE A 29 -5.23 -4.62 3.90
N PHE A 30 -6.03 -3.61 4.17
CA PHE A 30 -6.98 -3.08 3.18
C PHE A 30 -6.32 -2.03 2.27
N SER A 31 -6.89 -1.83 1.08
CA SER A 31 -6.36 -0.91 0.05
C SER A 31 -6.31 0.56 0.49
N ASP A 32 -7.08 0.96 1.51
CA ASP A 32 -7.07 2.30 2.09
C ASP A 32 -6.18 2.41 3.34
N GLU A 33 -5.49 1.33 3.73
CA GLU A 33 -4.59 1.29 4.86
C GLU A 33 -3.11 1.36 4.41
N ALA A 34 -2.35 2.23 5.07
CA ALA A 34 -0.91 2.38 4.85
C ALA A 34 -0.06 1.41 5.68
N ARG A 35 -0.58 1.00 6.84
CA ARG A 35 0.10 0.15 7.83
C ARG A 35 -0.91 -0.63 8.65
N VAL A 36 -0.50 -1.80 9.11
CA VAL A 36 -1.29 -2.70 9.97
C VAL A 36 -0.48 -3.08 11.20
N ARG A 37 -1.16 -3.29 12.34
CA ARG A 37 -0.54 -3.77 13.58
C ARG A 37 -0.50 -5.30 13.58
N CYS A 38 0.66 -5.88 13.83
CA CYS A 38 0.80 -7.32 13.99
C CYS A 38 0.14 -7.82 15.29
N HIS A 39 -0.79 -8.76 15.18
CA HIS A 39 -1.45 -9.35 16.35
C HIS A 39 -0.55 -10.31 17.16
N LYS A 40 0.54 -10.81 16.56
CA LYS A 40 1.48 -11.74 17.21
C LYS A 40 2.56 -11.02 18.02
N CYS A 41 3.18 -9.97 17.48
CA CYS A 41 4.32 -9.27 18.11
C CYS A 41 4.04 -7.80 18.46
N SER A 42 2.83 -7.29 18.16
CA SER A 42 2.39 -5.92 18.42
C SER A 42 3.13 -4.79 17.67
N GLN A 43 4.10 -5.13 16.82
CA GLN A 43 4.81 -4.16 15.97
C GLN A 43 3.95 -3.70 14.80
N MET A 44 4.25 -2.50 14.26
CA MET A 44 3.61 -1.98 13.06
C MET A 44 4.34 -2.45 11.81
N THR A 45 3.60 -2.88 10.80
CA THR A 45 4.15 -3.24 9.47
C THR A 45 3.47 -2.37 8.43
N SER A 46 4.26 -1.70 7.59
CA SER A 46 3.80 -0.85 6.49
C SER A 46 3.96 -1.56 5.15
N ARG A 47 3.17 -1.14 4.16
CA ARG A 47 3.44 -1.51 2.76
C ARG A 47 4.86 -1.08 2.38
N ALA A 48 5.52 -1.86 1.53
CA ALA A 48 6.87 -1.53 1.04
C ALA A 48 6.89 -0.19 0.28
N LYS A 49 5.79 0.11 -0.43
CA LYS A 49 5.60 1.35 -1.14
C LYS A 49 4.22 1.92 -0.83
N LEU A 50 4.19 3.21 -0.47
CA LEU A 50 2.93 3.95 -0.37
C LEU A 50 2.59 4.57 -1.72
N PRO A 51 1.32 4.53 -2.13
CA PRO A 51 0.90 5.25 -3.33
C PRO A 51 1.13 6.75 -3.13
N SER A 52 1.75 7.37 -4.11
CA SER A 52 2.04 8.79 -4.18
C SER A 52 1.31 9.41 -5.37
N CYS A 53 1.13 10.73 -5.34
CA CYS A 53 0.54 11.44 -6.50
C CYS A 53 1.33 11.20 -7.79
N ALA A 54 2.63 10.90 -7.70
CA ALA A 54 3.49 10.60 -8.83
C ALA A 54 3.11 9.31 -9.58
N ASP A 55 2.37 8.39 -8.94
CA ASP A 55 2.03 7.10 -9.53
C ASP A 55 0.91 7.19 -10.58
N TRP A 56 0.06 8.21 -10.53
CA TRP A 56 -1.15 8.28 -11.37
C TRP A 56 -1.54 9.70 -11.81
N CYS A 57 -1.03 10.75 -11.18
CA CYS A 57 -1.44 12.11 -11.51
C CYS A 57 -0.72 12.61 -12.77
N ALA A 58 -1.50 12.99 -13.79
CA ALA A 58 -0.97 13.55 -15.04
C ALA A 58 -0.13 14.83 -14.83
N SER A 59 -0.45 15.62 -13.81
CA SER A 59 0.27 16.85 -13.48
C SER A 59 1.48 16.63 -12.56
N ALA A 60 1.76 15.39 -12.14
CA ALA A 60 2.81 15.11 -11.15
C ALA A 60 4.18 15.64 -11.58
N ARG A 61 4.52 15.54 -12.87
CA ARG A 61 5.80 16.03 -13.41
C ARG A 61 5.95 17.54 -13.23
N GLN A 62 4.88 18.30 -13.43
CA GLN A 62 4.89 19.75 -13.23
C GLN A 62 4.97 20.11 -11.75
N CYS A 63 4.23 19.39 -10.89
CA CYS A 63 4.19 19.66 -9.45
C CYS A 63 5.52 19.32 -8.74
N LEU A 64 6.15 18.22 -9.11
CA LEU A 64 7.38 17.72 -8.48
C LEU A 64 8.65 18.27 -9.13
N GLY A 65 8.57 18.69 -10.39
CA GLY A 65 9.72 19.02 -11.21
C GLY A 65 10.44 17.76 -11.74
N GLU A 66 11.29 17.97 -12.74
CA GLU A 66 11.90 16.88 -13.53
C GLU A 66 12.73 15.90 -12.68
N GLY A 67 13.54 16.42 -11.75
CA GLY A 67 14.45 15.60 -10.95
C GLY A 67 13.72 14.64 -10.02
N ALA A 68 12.81 15.18 -9.19
CA ALA A 68 12.04 14.36 -8.26
C ALA A 68 11.08 13.41 -8.99
N TRP A 69 10.48 13.85 -10.10
CA TRP A 69 9.60 12.99 -10.89
C TRP A 69 10.34 11.78 -11.48
N ARG A 70 11.55 11.96 -12.02
CA ARG A 70 12.38 10.85 -12.52
C ARG A 70 12.74 9.84 -11.43
N THR A 71 13.17 10.31 -10.27
CA THR A 71 13.50 9.44 -9.13
C THR A 71 12.34 8.52 -8.76
N VAL A 72 11.10 9.03 -8.78
CA VAL A 72 9.92 8.21 -8.47
C VAL A 72 9.60 7.22 -9.61
N GLN A 73 9.71 7.64 -10.87
CA GLN A 73 9.50 6.73 -12.02
C GLN A 73 10.49 5.56 -12.02
N ASP A 74 11.76 5.83 -11.69
CA ASP A 74 12.80 4.79 -11.61
C ASP A 74 12.54 3.78 -10.49
N GLN A 75 11.91 4.23 -9.39
CA GLN A 75 11.50 3.36 -8.28
C GLN A 75 10.24 2.56 -8.61
N ASN A 76 9.37 3.06 -9.51
CA ASN A 76 8.14 2.38 -9.91
C ASN A 76 8.36 1.14 -10.79
N GLY A 77 9.50 1.07 -11.49
CA GLY A 77 9.87 -0.09 -12.32
C GLY A 77 10.38 -1.30 -11.52
N LYS A 78 10.47 -1.18 -10.19
CA LYS A 78 10.83 -2.27 -9.29
C LYS A 78 9.57 -2.72 -8.57
N GLU A 79 8.84 -3.67 -9.15
CA GLU A 79 7.81 -4.36 -8.37
C GLU A 79 8.46 -4.90 -7.09
N PRO A 80 7.85 -4.71 -5.91
CA PRO A 80 8.23 -5.52 -4.77
C PRO A 80 7.91 -6.96 -5.15
N GLU A 81 8.93 -7.70 -5.56
CA GLU A 81 8.84 -9.14 -5.79
C GLU A 81 8.21 -9.75 -4.54
N TYR A 82 6.99 -10.28 -4.67
CA TYR A 82 6.35 -11.06 -3.62
C TYR A 82 7.22 -12.31 -3.42
N ALA A 83 8.15 -12.22 -2.48
CA ALA A 83 8.87 -13.35 -1.93
C ALA A 83 7.87 -14.10 -1.03
N GLY A 84 6.96 -14.84 -1.67
CA GLY A 84 6.10 -15.78 -0.96
C GLY A 84 6.92 -16.71 -0.05
N PRO A 85 6.28 -17.35 0.93
CA PRO A 85 6.99 -18.19 1.89
C PRO A 85 7.82 -19.25 1.17
N LYS A 86 9.15 -19.15 1.29
CA LYS A 86 10.06 -20.24 0.97
C LYS A 86 10.01 -21.20 2.16
N ASP A 87 9.21 -22.24 1.97
CA ASP A 87 9.25 -23.50 2.71
C ASP A 87 8.59 -23.47 4.11
N ARG A 88 7.94 -24.60 4.42
CA ARG A 88 7.17 -24.93 5.64
C ARG A 88 8.07 -25.09 6.87
#